data_AF-A0A941JJ93-F1
#
_entry.id   AF-A0A941JJ93-F1
#
_cell.length_a   1.000
_cell.length_b   1.000
_cell.length_c   1.000
_cell.angle_alpha   90.00
_cell.angle_beta   90.00
_cell.angle_gamma   90.00
#
_symmetry.space_group_name_H-M   'P 1'
#
loop_
_entity.id
_entity.type
_entity.pdbx_description
1 polymer ?
#
loop_
_entity_poly.entity_id
_entity_poly.type
_entity_poly.pdbx_seq_one_letter_code
_entity_poly.pdbx_strand_id
1 'polypeptide(L)'
;MLFVLAGVNGAGKSSIGGHLLTQAGLAWFNPDTCARELVREHGYGQEDANIAAWNEGVRRLDLAVRARKTYAFETTLGGDTITQKLMAASASHDVLVWFCGLRDAAQHIQRVRLRVARG
;
A
#
# COMPACT_ATOMS: atom_id res chain seq x y z
N MET A 1 4.67 15.83 3.03
CA MET A 1 3.40 15.12 3.33
C MET A 1 3.54 13.66 2.94
N LEU A 2 3.15 12.74 3.80
CA LEU A 2 3.03 11.32 3.50
C LEU A 2 1.55 10.92 3.51
N PHE A 3 1.06 10.34 2.42
CA PHE A 3 -0.31 9.83 2.32
C PHE A 3 -0.30 8.30 2.43
N VAL A 4 -0.97 7.78 3.44
CA VAL A 4 -0.94 6.35 3.76
C VAL A 4 -2.34 5.78 3.68
N LEU A 5 -2.55 4.89 2.70
CA LEU A 5 -3.75 4.07 2.61
C LEU A 5 -3.52 2.79 3.41
N ALA A 6 -4.12 2.69 4.58
CA ALA A 6 -3.90 1.61 5.54
C ALA A 6 -5.12 0.69 5.69
N GLY A 7 -4.88 -0.57 6.06
CA GLY A 7 -5.93 -1.57 6.29
C GLY A 7 -5.66 -2.91 5.63
N VAL A 8 -6.34 -3.96 6.08
CA VAL A 8 -6.10 -5.33 5.58
C VAL A 8 -6.59 -5.52 4.14
N ASN A 9 -6.23 -6.66 3.53
CA ASN A 9 -6.72 -7.01 2.19
C ASN A 9 -8.25 -7.14 2.19
N GLY A 10 -8.88 -6.69 1.11
CA GLY A 10 -10.34 -6.63 1.01
C GLY A 10 -10.99 -5.45 1.75
N ALA A 11 -10.24 -4.61 2.47
CA ALA A 11 -10.79 -3.46 3.20
C ALA A 11 -11.31 -2.30 2.31
N GLY A 12 -10.98 -2.29 1.01
CA GLY A 12 -11.43 -1.25 0.09
C GLY A 12 -10.49 -0.05 -0.06
N LYS A 13 -9.23 -0.14 0.44
CA LYS A 13 -8.18 0.89 0.32
C LYS A 13 -8.06 1.47 -1.10
N SER A 14 -7.80 0.60 -2.08
CA SER A 14 -7.60 1.03 -3.47
C SER A 14 -8.88 1.56 -4.12
N SER A 15 -10.05 1.03 -3.74
CA SER A 15 -11.33 1.44 -4.31
C SER A 15 -11.75 2.83 -3.86
N ILE A 16 -11.52 3.18 -2.60
CA ILE A 16 -11.94 4.46 -2.01
C ILE A 16 -10.78 5.45 -2.07
N GLY A 17 -9.66 5.11 -1.44
CA GLY A 17 -8.52 6.01 -1.32
C GLY A 17 -7.69 6.11 -2.59
N GLY A 18 -7.47 5.00 -3.28
CA GLY A 18 -6.68 4.98 -4.53
C GLY A 18 -7.31 5.84 -5.63
N HIS A 19 -8.64 5.82 -5.75
CA HIS A 19 -9.36 6.65 -6.72
C HIS A 19 -9.21 8.15 -6.42
N LEU A 20 -9.36 8.55 -5.15
CA LEU A 20 -9.22 9.95 -4.73
C LEU A 20 -7.79 10.48 -4.93
N LEU A 21 -6.77 9.68 -4.60
CA LEU A 21 -5.37 10.06 -4.84
C LEU A 21 -5.10 10.24 -6.34
N THR A 22 -5.63 9.33 -7.17
CA THR A 22 -5.47 9.41 -8.62
C THR A 22 -6.17 10.65 -9.20
N GLN A 23 -7.41 10.95 -8.76
CA GLN A 23 -8.13 12.15 -9.16
C GLN A 23 -7.42 13.44 -8.74
N ALA A 24 -6.74 13.42 -7.59
CA ALA A 24 -5.91 14.54 -7.12
C ALA A 24 -4.56 14.66 -7.87
N GLY A 25 -4.31 13.82 -8.89
CA GLY A 25 -3.05 13.82 -9.65
C GLY A 25 -1.86 13.24 -8.88
N LEU A 26 -2.10 12.57 -7.74
CA LEU A 26 -1.05 11.96 -6.95
C LEU A 26 -0.83 10.51 -7.39
N ALA A 27 0.35 10.24 -7.93
CA ALA A 27 0.83 8.88 -8.09
C ALA A 27 0.99 8.22 -6.72
N TRP A 28 0.53 6.99 -6.58
CA TRP A 28 0.62 6.24 -5.34
C TRP A 28 1.14 4.82 -5.59
N PHE A 29 1.89 4.29 -4.64
CA PHE A 29 2.47 2.96 -4.73
C PHE A 29 1.55 1.89 -4.14
N ASN A 30 1.23 0.87 -4.94
CA ASN A 30 0.51 -0.32 -4.49
C ASN A 30 1.42 -1.56 -4.53
N PRO A 31 1.75 -2.18 -3.38
CA PRO A 31 2.52 -3.43 -3.35
C PRO A 31 1.86 -4.55 -4.17
N ASP A 32 0.53 -4.71 -4.12
CA ASP A 32 -0.20 -5.76 -4.86
C ASP A 32 -0.09 -5.56 -6.38
N THR A 33 -0.09 -4.30 -6.85
CA THR A 33 0.07 -3.99 -8.29
C THR A 33 1.50 -4.21 -8.74
N CYS A 34 2.47 -3.73 -7.96
CA CYS A 34 3.89 -3.93 -8.24
C CYS A 34 4.23 -5.43 -8.32
N ALA A 35 3.76 -6.25 -7.37
CA ALA A 35 3.97 -7.69 -7.40
C ALA A 35 3.35 -8.34 -8.65
N ARG A 36 2.12 -7.94 -9.04
CA ARG A 36 1.46 -8.45 -10.24
C ARG A 36 2.21 -8.09 -11.52
N GLU A 37 2.73 -6.87 -11.61
CA GLU A 37 3.55 -6.42 -12.73
C GLU A 37 4.87 -7.21 -12.80
N LEU A 38 5.54 -7.44 -11.67
CA LEU A 38 6.75 -8.27 -11.60
C LEU A 38 6.52 -9.71 -12.08
N VAL A 39 5.40 -10.33 -11.71
CA VAL A 39 5.04 -11.66 -12.23
C VAL A 39 4.78 -11.59 -13.74
N ARG A 40 3.98 -10.63 -14.20
CA ARG A 40 3.51 -10.53 -15.59
C ARG A 40 4.62 -10.16 -16.57
N GLU A 41 5.46 -9.20 -16.21
CA GLU A 41 6.41 -8.56 -17.12
C GLU A 41 7.84 -9.10 -16.97
N HIS A 42 8.16 -9.64 -15.79
CA HIS A 42 9.51 -10.10 -15.48
C HIS A 42 9.57 -11.58 -15.09
N GLY A 43 8.44 -12.31 -15.10
CA GLY A 43 8.40 -13.75 -14.88
C GLY A 43 8.76 -14.19 -13.46
N TYR A 44 8.62 -13.29 -12.47
CA TYR A 44 8.89 -13.63 -11.07
C TYR A 44 7.93 -14.70 -10.57
N GLY A 45 8.41 -15.56 -9.66
CA GLY A 45 7.51 -16.33 -8.80
C GLY A 45 6.67 -15.39 -7.93
N GLN A 46 5.44 -15.77 -7.60
CA GLN A 46 4.52 -14.92 -6.83
C GLN A 46 5.10 -14.49 -5.48
N GLU A 47 5.80 -15.39 -4.79
CA GLU A 47 6.42 -15.10 -3.49
C GLU A 47 7.58 -14.10 -3.63
N ASP A 48 8.47 -14.33 -4.60
CA ASP A 48 9.58 -13.42 -4.91
C ASP A 48 9.07 -12.04 -5.32
N ALA A 49 8.00 -11.99 -6.12
CA ALA A 49 7.36 -10.75 -6.52
C ALA A 49 6.78 -9.97 -5.33
N ASN A 50 6.16 -10.67 -4.37
CA ASN A 50 5.64 -10.05 -3.15
C ASN A 50 6.78 -9.48 -2.30
N ILE A 51 7.87 -10.23 -2.13
CA ILE A 51 9.06 -9.79 -1.38
C ILE A 51 9.69 -8.56 -2.06
N ALA A 52 9.86 -8.61 -3.38
CA ALA A 52 10.42 -7.51 -4.16
C ALA A 52 9.55 -6.25 -4.09
N ALA A 53 8.23 -6.39 -4.23
CA ALA A 53 7.30 -5.27 -4.13
C ALA A 53 7.29 -4.63 -2.73
N TRP A 54 7.37 -5.46 -1.68
CA TRP A 54 7.51 -4.96 -0.30
C TRP A 54 8.80 -4.15 -0.12
N ASN A 55 9.94 -4.71 -0.54
CA ASN A 55 11.24 -4.04 -0.45
C ASN A 55 11.26 -2.73 -1.23
N GLU A 56 10.64 -2.69 -2.41
CA GLU A 56 10.52 -1.48 -3.21
C GLU A 56 9.66 -0.42 -2.52
N GLY A 57 8.54 -0.81 -1.90
CA GLY A 57 7.70 0.10 -1.13
C GLY A 57 8.45 0.75 0.03
N VAL A 58 9.21 -0.05 0.78
CA VAL A 58 10.08 0.44 1.87
C VAL A 58 11.16 1.37 1.33
N ARG A 59 11.84 0.99 0.26
CA ARG A 59 12.91 1.80 -0.37
C ARG A 59 12.39 3.16 -0.83
N ARG A 60 11.21 3.20 -1.45
CA ARG A 60 10.57 4.45 -1.89
C ARG A 60 10.16 5.35 -0.72
N LEU A 61 9.63 4.77 0.37
CA LEU A 61 9.34 5.53 1.60
C LEU A 61 10.62 6.15 2.16
N ASP A 62 11.69 5.37 2.30
CA ASP A 62 12.97 5.86 2.84
C ASP A 62 13.60 6.94 1.94
N LEU A 63 13.44 6.81 0.63
CA LEU A 63 13.89 7.83 -0.32
C LEU A 63 13.07 9.12 -0.19
N ALA A 64 11.74 9.02 -0.08
CA ALA A 64 10.86 10.17 0.06
C ALA A 64 11.16 10.94 1.35
N VAL A 65 11.31 10.23 2.47
CA VAL A 65 11.65 10.85 3.77
C VAL A 65 13.01 11.55 3.70
N ARG A 66 14.05 10.88 3.18
CA ARG A 66 15.39 11.48 3.04
C ARG A 66 15.40 12.70 2.12
N ALA A 67 14.69 12.62 1.00
CA ALA A 67 14.61 13.71 0.02
C ALA A 67 13.59 14.80 0.38
N ARG A 68 12.88 14.66 1.52
CA ARG A 68 11.77 15.53 1.94
C ARG A 68 10.70 15.71 0.87
N LYS A 69 10.36 14.63 0.18
CA LYS A 69 9.37 14.61 -0.90
C LYS A 69 8.05 14.04 -0.43
N THR A 70 6.99 14.50 -1.08
CA THR A 70 5.66 13.89 -0.92
C THR A 70 5.65 12.48 -1.46
N TYR A 71 5.01 11.56 -0.74
CA TYR A 71 4.85 10.18 -1.16
C TYR A 71 3.51 9.61 -0.71
N ALA A 72 2.89 8.83 -1.58
CA ALA A 72 1.60 8.18 -1.33
C ALA A 72 1.74 6.67 -1.56
N PHE A 73 1.23 5.85 -0.64
CA PHE A 73 1.34 4.40 -0.77
C PHE A 73 0.29 3.63 0.04
N GLU A 74 0.08 2.37 -0.34
CA GLU A 74 -0.72 1.40 0.39
C GLU A 74 0.12 0.53 1.32
N THR A 75 -0.48 0.17 2.46
CA THR A 75 0.08 -0.78 3.41
C THR A 75 -1.03 -1.49 4.18
N THR A 76 -0.76 -2.71 4.65
CA THR A 76 -1.66 -3.39 5.58
C THR A 76 -1.47 -2.94 7.03
N LEU A 77 -0.32 -2.31 7.34
CA LEU A 77 0.18 -2.13 8.70
C LEU A 77 0.20 -3.45 9.52
N GLY A 78 0.31 -4.59 8.84
CA GLY A 78 0.26 -5.91 9.48
C GLY A 78 1.52 -6.30 10.25
N GLY A 79 2.57 -5.46 10.21
CA GLY A 79 3.80 -5.62 10.98
C GLY A 79 4.40 -4.27 11.34
N ASP A 80 5.48 -4.28 12.13
CA ASP A 80 5.95 -3.07 12.80
C ASP A 80 6.79 -2.14 11.93
N THR A 81 7.42 -2.64 10.87
CA THR A 81 8.42 -1.88 10.09
C THR A 81 7.85 -0.58 9.51
N ILE A 82 6.69 -0.62 8.86
CA ILE A 82 6.09 0.58 8.27
C ILE A 82 5.60 1.52 9.36
N THR A 83 4.98 0.99 10.42
CA THR A 83 4.52 1.78 11.56
C THR A 83 5.67 2.56 12.20
N GLN A 84 6.80 1.90 12.48
CA GLN A 84 7.99 2.55 13.03
C GLN A 84 8.56 3.61 12.09
N LYS A 85 8.61 3.34 10.78
CA LYS A 85 9.08 4.32 9.78
C LYS A 85 8.17 5.54 9.69
N LEU A 86 6.86 5.37 9.77
CA LEU A 86 5.90 6.48 9.78
C LEU A 86 6.01 7.31 11.06
N MET A 87 6.16 6.67 12.22
CA MET A 87 6.40 7.37 13.48
C MET A 87 7.68 8.21 13.40
N ALA A 88 8.78 7.65 12.90
CA ALA A 88 10.03 8.39 12.72
C ALA A 88 9.89 9.54 11.70
N ALA A 89 9.20 9.30 10.59
CA ALA A 89 8.99 10.30 9.55
C ALA A 89 8.14 11.49 10.02
N SER A 90 7.27 11.30 11.02
CA SER A 90 6.42 12.36 11.58
C SER A 90 7.19 13.55 12.14
N ALA A 91 8.47 13.36 12.51
CA ALA A 91 9.35 14.45 12.92
C ALA A 91 9.72 15.42 11.79
N SER A 92 9.48 15.06 10.53
CA SER A 92 9.87 15.85 9.34
C SER A 92 8.79 15.99 8.28
N HIS A 93 7.69 15.25 8.41
CA HIS A 93 6.59 15.22 7.46
C HIS A 93 5.27 15.16 8.22
N ASP A 94 4.27 15.90 7.74
CA ASP A 94 2.88 15.58 8.05
C ASP A 94 2.55 14.19 7.48
N VAL A 95 1.94 13.34 8.30
CA VAL A 95 1.53 11.98 7.94
C VAL A 95 0.02 11.87 8.01
N LEU A 96 -0.64 11.75 6.85
CA LEU A 96 -2.07 11.51 6.76
C LEU A 96 -2.34 10.03 6.50
N VAL A 97 -3.03 9.38 7.44
CA VAL A 97 -3.40 7.97 7.34
C VAL A 97 -4.91 7.85 7.13
N TRP A 98 -5.31 7.24 6.02
CA TRP A 98 -6.67 6.75 5.82
C TRP A 98 -6.71 5.26 6.08
N PHE A 99 -7.30 4.89 7.21
CA PHE A 99 -7.48 3.49 7.59
C PHE A 99 -8.83 2.98 7.11
N CYS A 100 -8.82 1.95 6.26
CA CYS A 100 -10.02 1.28 5.79
C CYS A 100 -10.20 -0.07 6.49
N GLY A 101 -11.42 -0.36 6.91
CA GLY A 101 -11.78 -1.60 7.57
C GLY A 101 -13.24 -1.96 7.32
N LEU A 102 -13.56 -3.24 7.46
CA LEU A 102 -14.92 -3.74 7.55
C LEU A 102 -15.17 -4.19 8.99
N ARG A 103 -16.41 -4.57 9.29
CA ARG A 103 -16.81 -4.91 10.65
C ARG A 103 -16.07 -6.14 11.19
N ASP A 104 -15.80 -7.12 10.32
CA ASP A 104 -15.22 -8.39 10.73
C ASP A 104 -14.35 -9.02 9.62
N ALA A 105 -13.49 -9.96 10.03
CA ALA A 105 -12.57 -10.65 9.12
C ALA A 105 -13.28 -11.45 8.02
N ALA A 106 -14.46 -12.00 8.30
CA ALA A 106 -15.23 -12.78 7.34
C ALA A 106 -15.65 -11.92 6.13
N GLN A 107 -16.05 -10.67 6.37
CA GLN A 107 -16.35 -9.72 5.30
C GLN A 107 -15.13 -9.39 4.43
N HIS A 108 -13.94 -9.25 5.04
CA HIS A 108 -12.70 -9.04 4.30
C HIS A 108 -12.39 -10.23 3.38
N ILE A 109 -12.45 -11.46 3.91
CA ILE A 109 -12.23 -12.69 3.15
C ILE A 109 -13.22 -12.80 1.99
N GLN A 110 -14.50 -12.53 2.23
CA GLN A 110 -15.53 -12.59 1.19
C GLN A 110 -15.23 -11.62 0.04
N ARG A 111 -14.81 -10.39 0.33
CA ARG A 111 -14.42 -9.43 -0.71
C ARG A 111 -13.20 -9.86 -1.49
N VAL A 112 -12.19 -10.44 -0.83
CA VAL A 112 -11.00 -10.98 -1.53
C VAL A 112 -11.42 -12.10 -2.48
N ARG A 113 -12.25 -13.04 -2.03
CA ARG A 113 -12.78 -14.14 -2.87
C ARG A 113 -13.55 -13.61 -4.08
N LEU A 114 -14.44 -12.65 -3.89
CA LEU A 114 -15.20 -12.03 -4.97
C LEU A 114 -14.31 -11.32 -5.99
N ARG A 115 -13.21 -10.68 -5.55
CA ARG A 115 -12.23 -10.07 -6.44
C ARG A 115 -11.52 -11.14 -7.28
N VAL A 116 -10.98 -12.18 -6.64
CA VAL A 116 -10.28 -13.27 -7.33
C VAL A 116 -11.18 -13.96 -8.35
N ALA A 117 -12.47 -14.17 -8.03
CA ALA A 117 -13.42 -14.78 -8.95
C ALA A 117 -13.74 -13.92 -10.19
N ARG A 118 -13.47 -12.61 -10.16
CA ARG A 118 -13.75 -11.67 -11.25
C ARG A 118 -12.56 -11.41 -12.18
N GLY A 119 -11.39 -12.02 -11.90
CA GLY A 119 -10.12 -11.72 -12.56
C GLY A 119 -9.46 -10.43 -12.07
#